data_AF-A0A1J5Q859-F1
#
_entry.id   AF-A0A1J5Q859-F1
#
_cell.length_a   1.000
_cell.length_b   1.000
_cell.length_c   1.000
_cell.angle_alpha   90.00
_cell.angle_beta   90.00
_cell.angle_gamma   90.00
#
_symmetry.space_group_name_H-M   'P 1'
#
loop_
_entity.id
_entity.type
_entity.pdbx_description
1 polymer ?
#
loop_
_entity_poly.entity_id
_entity_poly.type
_entity_poly.pdbx_seq_one_letter_code
_entity_poly.pdbx_strand_id
1 'polypeptide(L)'
;MRISLNLVRIYAVLSQPFIPEAAASMMAGMRSDDWSWPTDVAQALEVLPVGHVFDVPEVLFRKITDEERAEWQQKFAGVRT
;
A
#
# COMPACT_ATOMS: atom_id res chain seq x y z
N MET A 1 19.33 -2.61 -4.74
CA MET A 1 17.92 -2.95 -4.44
C MET A 1 16.96 -2.21 -5.39
N ARG A 2 16.98 -2.48 -6.71
CA ARG A 2 16.15 -1.77 -7.71
C ARG A 2 14.80 -2.46 -7.94
N ILE A 3 14.84 -3.78 -8.08
CA ILE A 3 13.67 -4.62 -8.36
C ILE A 3 12.63 -4.49 -7.24
N SER A 4 13.07 -4.53 -5.98
CA SER A 4 12.19 -4.40 -4.81
C SER A 4 11.39 -3.09 -4.78
N LEU A 5 12.01 -1.96 -5.16
CA LEU A 5 11.33 -0.66 -5.20
C LEU A 5 10.28 -0.61 -6.32
N ASN A 6 10.62 -1.13 -7.51
CA ASN A 6 9.66 -1.24 -8.60
C ASN A 6 8.51 -2.20 -8.26
N LEU A 7 8.77 -3.26 -7.50
CA LEU A 7 7.72 -4.14 -6.99
C LEU A 7 6.75 -3.40 -6.07
N VAL A 8 7.22 -2.50 -5.19
CA VAL A 8 6.34 -1.67 -4.35
C VAL A 8 5.38 -0.85 -5.20
N ARG A 9 5.88 -0.21 -6.27
CA ARG A 9 5.03 0.52 -7.23
C ARG A 9 3.98 -0.40 -7.87
N ILE A 10 4.39 -1.57 -8.35
CA ILE A 10 3.47 -2.55 -8.96
C ILE A 10 2.38 -2.96 -7.97
N TYR A 11 2.74 -3.28 -6.72
CA TYR A 11 1.78 -3.63 -5.67
C TYR A 11 0.83 -2.47 -5.36
N ALA A 12 1.31 -1.23 -5.37
CA ALA A 12 0.46 -0.07 -5.17
C ALA A 12 -0.63 0.03 -6.25
N VAL A 13 -0.25 -0.14 -7.53
CA VAL A 13 -1.20 -0.13 -8.66
C VAL A 13 -2.23 -1.27 -8.53
N LEU A 14 -1.78 -2.49 -8.22
CA LEU A 14 -2.67 -3.65 -8.07
C LEU A 14 -3.60 -3.56 -6.86
N SER A 15 -3.16 -2.88 -5.80
CA SER A 15 -3.89 -2.78 -4.54
C SER A 15 -4.85 -1.59 -4.49
N GLN A 16 -4.73 -0.63 -5.41
CA GLN A 16 -5.57 0.56 -5.50
C GLN A 16 -7.10 0.29 -5.41
N PRO A 17 -7.67 -0.72 -6.09
CA PRO A 17 -9.12 -0.99 -6.00
C PRO A 17 -9.56 -1.62 -4.67
N PHE A 18 -8.63 -2.09 -3.83
CA PHE A 18 -8.94 -2.78 -2.57
C PHE A 18 -8.57 -1.97 -1.32
N ILE A 19 -7.44 -1.26 -1.35
CA ILE A 19 -6.87 -0.47 -0.25
C ILE A 19 -6.28 0.85 -0.78
N PRO A 20 -7.14 1.78 -1.25
CA PRO A 20 -6.70 2.98 -1.99
C PRO A 20 -5.77 3.89 -1.18
N GLU A 21 -5.99 4.04 0.14
CA GLU A 21 -5.15 4.88 1.00
C GLU A 21 -3.73 4.30 1.17
N ALA A 22 -3.64 2.99 1.38
CA ALA A 22 -2.35 2.30 1.49
C ALA A 22 -1.60 2.32 0.16
N ALA A 23 -2.31 2.10 -0.95
CA ALA A 23 -1.76 2.22 -2.30
C ALA A 23 -1.20 3.63 -2.56
N ALA A 24 -1.95 4.67 -2.21
CA ALA A 24 -1.49 6.07 -2.35
C ALA A 24 -0.22 6.33 -1.53
N SER A 25 -0.16 5.80 -0.31
CA SER A 25 1.01 5.93 0.57
C SER A 25 2.24 5.21 0.01
N MET A 26 2.06 4.03 -0.59
CA MET A 26 3.13 3.31 -1.29
C MET A 26 3.66 4.10 -2.50
N MET A 27 2.77 4.66 -3.33
CA MET A 27 3.16 5.47 -4.50
C MET A 27 3.86 6.77 -4.11
N ALA A 28 3.36 7.45 -3.08
CA ALA A 28 3.99 8.64 -2.53
C ALA A 28 5.42 8.34 -2.03
N GLY A 29 5.60 7.22 -1.31
CA GLY A 29 6.93 6.75 -0.90
C GLY A 29 7.85 6.49 -2.10
N MET A 30 7.31 5.95 -3.20
CA MET A 30 8.07 5.77 -4.44
C MET A 30 8.24 7.05 -5.27
N ARG A 31 7.72 8.20 -4.83
CA ARG A 31 7.76 9.49 -5.56
C ARG A 31 7.36 9.34 -7.03
N SER A 32 6.29 8.59 -7.27
CA SER A 32 5.80 8.28 -8.60
C SER A 32 4.31 8.60 -8.68
N ASP A 33 3.89 9.18 -9.80
CA ASP A 33 2.48 9.42 -10.13
C ASP A 33 1.99 8.51 -11.27
N ASP A 34 2.84 7.57 -11.70
CA ASP A 34 2.49 6.63 -12.75
C ASP A 34 1.66 5.48 -12.17
N TRP A 35 0.35 5.53 -12.39
CA TRP A 35 -0.61 4.49 -12.00
C TRP A 35 -0.93 3.50 -13.14
N SER A 36 -0.13 3.50 -14.21
CA SER A 36 -0.35 2.62 -15.36
C SER A 36 -0.40 1.16 -14.94
N TRP A 37 -1.47 0.48 -15.36
CA TRP A 37 -1.64 -0.95 -15.11
C TRP A 37 -0.49 -1.74 -15.75
N PRO A 38 0.16 -2.66 -15.01
CA PRO A 38 1.28 -3.43 -15.55
C PRO A 38 0.79 -4.46 -16.57
N THR A 39 0.80 -4.11 -17.85
CA THR A 39 0.50 -5.06 -18.94
C THR A 39 1.68 -5.97 -19.27
N ASP A 40 2.90 -5.48 -19.02
CA ASP A 40 4.16 -6.23 -19.11
C ASP A 40 4.93 -6.03 -17.79
N VAL A 41 5.08 -7.11 -17.03
CA VAL A 41 5.74 -7.08 -15.72
C VAL A 41 7.24 -6.79 -15.86
N ALA A 42 7.90 -7.25 -16.92
CA ALA A 42 9.33 -7.01 -17.10
C ALA A 42 9.60 -5.52 -17.30
N GLN A 43 8.81 -4.86 -18.16
CA GLN A 43 8.87 -3.41 -18.31
C GLN A 43 8.45 -2.66 -17.05
N ALA A 44 7.40 -3.12 -16.36
CA ALA A 44 6.95 -2.48 -15.12
C ALA A 44 8.01 -2.49 -14.01
N LEU A 45 8.93 -3.46 -14.02
CA LEU A 45 10.05 -3.57 -13.08
C LEU A 45 11.22 -2.61 -13.38
N GLU A 46 11.16 -1.90 -14.51
CA GLU A 46 12.20 -0.98 -14.95
C GLU A 46 11.75 0.49 -14.96
N VAL A 47 10.49 0.76 -14.59
CA VAL A 47 9.88 2.10 -14.63
C VAL A 47 10.63 3.11 -13.76
N LEU A 48 11.10 2.70 -12.57
CA LEU A 48 11.90 3.55 -11.70
C LEU A 48 13.39 3.39 -12.05
N PRO A 49 14.06 4.46 -12.56
CA PRO A 49 15.43 4.39 -13.04
C PRO A 49 16.44 4.22 -11.89
N VAL A 50 17.68 3.90 -12.25
CA VAL A 50 18.79 3.87 -11.28
C VAL A 50 19.01 5.28 -10.72
N GLY A 51 19.15 5.37 -9.39
CA GLY A 51 19.31 6.65 -8.70
C GLY A 51 17.98 7.37 -8.41
N HIS A 52 16.84 6.74 -8.71
CA HIS A 52 15.53 7.28 -8.33
C HIS A 52 15.43 7.50 -6.82
N VAL A 53 15.02 8.70 -6.44
CA VAL A 53 14.82 9.08 -5.05
C VAL A 53 13.50 8.49 -4.57
N PHE A 54 13.51 7.88 -3.39
CA PHE A 54 12.32 7.37 -2.73
C PHE A 54 12.33 7.84 -1.27
N ASP A 55 11.15 7.99 -0.71
CA ASP A 55 10.94 8.27 0.70
C ASP A 55 10.55 6.96 1.39
N VAL A 56 11.00 6.77 2.63
CA VAL A 56 10.60 5.62 3.44
C VAL A 56 9.26 5.98 4.11
N PRO A 57 8.13 5.37 3.70
CA PRO A 57 6.85 5.68 4.30
C PRO A 57 6.79 5.15 5.74
N GLU A 58 5.90 5.74 6.54
CA GLU A 58 5.54 5.22 7.85
C GLU A 58 4.88 3.83 7.74
N VAL A 59 4.68 3.17 8.88
CA VAL A 59 4.06 1.84 8.92
C VAL A 59 2.65 1.89 8.33
N LEU A 60 2.46 1.25 7.18
CA LEU A 60 1.19 1.29 6.43
C LEU A 60 0.02 0.64 7.17
N PHE A 61 0.28 -0.40 7.95
CA PHE A 61 -0.74 -1.15 8.66
C PHE A 61 -0.38 -1.29 10.13
N ARG A 62 -1.10 -0.56 10.98
CA ARG A 62 -1.02 -0.75 12.43
C ARG A 62 -1.69 -2.06 12.81
N LYS A 63 -1.06 -2.80 13.71
CA LYS A 63 -1.68 -3.97 14.35
C LYS A 63 -2.92 -3.51 15.13
N ILE A 64 -4.04 -4.19 14.92
CA ILE A 64 -5.21 -4.11 15.80
C ILE A 64 -4.90 -4.94 17.04
N THR A 65 -5.00 -4.35 18.24
CA THR A 65 -4.72 -5.07 19.49
C THR A 65 -5.90 -5.93 19.92
N ASP A 66 -5.64 -6.88 20.82
CA ASP A 66 -6.68 -7.77 21.34
C ASP A 66 -7.71 -6.97 22.16
N GLU A 67 -7.27 -5.92 22.85
CA GLU A 67 -8.14 -5.00 23.60
C GLU A 67 -9.06 -4.21 22.66
N GLU A 68 -8.53 -3.62 21.57
CA GLU A 68 -9.32 -2.89 20.58
C GLU A 68 -10.37 -3.79 19.95
N ARG A 69 -9.98 -5.02 19.61
CA ARG A 69 -10.91 -6.03 19.07
C ARG A 69 -12.05 -6.32 20.05
N ALA A 70 -11.73 -6.53 21.33
CA ALA A 70 -12.72 -6.84 22.36
C ALA A 70 -13.68 -5.66 22.60
N GLU A 71 -13.15 -4.43 22.64
CA GLU A 71 -13.94 -3.21 22.78
C GLU A 71 -14.90 -3.05 21.60
N TRP A 72 -14.41 -3.16 20.37
CA TRP A 72 -15.25 -3.03 19.17
C TRP A 72 -16.32 -4.12 19.11
N GLN A 73 -16.00 -5.35 19.51
CA GLN A 73 -16.99 -6.43 19.58
C GLN A 73 -18.14 -6.08 20.53
N GLN A 74 -17.85 -5.53 21.72
CA GLN A 74 -18.90 -5.10 22.66
C GLN A 74 -19.69 -3.91 22.12
N LYS A 75 -18.99 -2.89 21.64
CA LYS A 75 -19.57 -1.62 21.16
C LYS A 75 -20.49 -1.80 19.96
N PHE A 76 -20.13 -2.71 19.05
CA PHE A 76 -20.87 -2.98 17.82
C PHE A 76 -21.62 -4.31 17.85
N ALA A 77 -21.85 -4.90 19.03
CA ALA A 77 -22.58 -6.17 19.21
C ALA A 77 -24.04 -6.12 18.72
N GLY A 78 -24.58 -4.93 18.42
CA GLY A 78 -25.97 -4.78 17.99
C GLY A 78 -26.94 -5.16 19.10
N VAL A 79 -27.07 -4.31 20.12
CA VAL A 79 -28.11 -4.50 21.14
C VAL A 79 -29.46 -4.32 20.47
N ARG A 80 -30.20 -5.43 20.28
CA ARG A 80 -31.65 -5.37 20.01
C ARG A 80 -32.33 -4.93 21.30
N THR A 81 -32.52 -3.62 21.44
CA THR A 81 -33.51 -3.07 22.37
C THR A 81 -34.84 -2.95 21.63
#